data_AF-A0A9D1FDL2-F1
#
_entry.id   AF-A0A9D1FDL2-F1
#
_cell.length_a   1.000
_cell.length_b   1.000
_cell.length_c   1.000
_cell.angle_alpha   90.00
_cell.angle_beta   90.00
_cell.angle_gamma   90.00
#
_symmetry.space_group_name_H-M   'P 1'
#
loop_
_entity.id
_entity.type
_entity.pdbx_description
1 polymer ?
#
loop_
_entity_poly.entity_id
_entity_poly.type
_entity_poly.pdbx_seq_one_letter_code
_entity_poly.pdbx_strand_id
1 'polypeptide(L)'
;MNQSSAWCGKDCSACAQRAALSCPGCLNGPGMAGPEECNIARCRRERSPYGCRSCAYVSNCQLYEYRENMPAYRLYQRDQGGAPGPGGGGQSGQNPGGYGGHGGQPYGGQGGQNPGGYGGQGGRNPVPQQLPRRGYDLLGRTITALFWLFLSYIIAAFILGLITGATLVTLSVGAMRVITMLMPAIMGGFMIAMGFLSGKLAGESWSYRTAGILYAAAGALNLITVLLQLGALYVSPRIPGMYSVLGQGVSTLGGICFLLGFVFEVRGHRDALNGVHYALFKSWNVVMWLYVVFGALTLAITFASLIVTDYSAYQLLAVLLVPVSLGVLVMYVLRLVWLFRTGSLMKRAAASMRNNPAAKQ
;
A
#
# COMPACT_ATOMS: atom_id res chain seq x y z
N MET A 1 -50.95 10.22 16.37
CA MET A 1 -50.24 8.93 16.49
C MET A 1 -48.83 9.13 15.96
N ASN A 2 -47.84 8.97 16.85
CA ASN A 2 -46.43 9.29 16.64
C ASN A 2 -45.78 8.41 15.56
N GLN A 3 -45.47 9.00 14.39
CA GLN A 3 -44.63 8.35 13.40
C GLN A 3 -43.17 8.42 13.85
N SER A 4 -42.54 7.25 13.97
CA SER A 4 -41.21 7.03 14.49
C SER A 4 -40.12 7.75 13.68
N SER A 5 -39.42 8.64 14.37
CA SER A 5 -38.32 9.53 13.95
C SER A 5 -37.01 8.83 13.54
N ALA A 6 -37.05 7.53 13.24
CA ALA A 6 -35.86 6.74 12.95
C ALA A 6 -35.57 6.66 11.44
N TRP A 7 -34.58 7.40 10.92
CA TRP A 7 -34.12 7.28 9.53
C TRP A 7 -33.02 6.23 9.42
N CYS A 8 -33.26 5.19 8.60
CA CYS A 8 -32.35 4.06 8.45
C CYS A 8 -31.90 3.42 9.79
N GLY A 9 -32.82 3.33 10.77
CA GLY A 9 -32.53 2.76 12.09
C GLY A 9 -31.81 3.71 13.06
N LYS A 10 -31.71 5.00 12.75
CA LYS A 10 -31.17 6.03 13.66
C LYS A 10 -32.24 7.03 14.03
N ASP A 11 -32.46 7.23 15.32
CA ASP A 11 -33.34 8.27 15.80
C ASP A 11 -32.66 9.64 15.75
N CYS A 12 -33.20 10.54 14.94
CA CYS A 12 -32.63 11.87 14.78
C CYS A 12 -32.87 12.75 16.02
N SER A 13 -33.88 12.46 16.86
CA SER A 13 -34.02 13.12 18.16
C SER A 13 -32.93 12.72 19.15
N ALA A 14 -32.45 11.47 19.11
CA ALA A 14 -31.40 10.97 19.99
C ALA A 14 -29.96 11.32 19.55
N CYS A 15 -29.77 12.07 18.46
CA CYS A 15 -28.43 12.41 17.97
C CYS A 15 -27.79 13.52 18.81
N ALA A 16 -26.80 13.17 19.64
CA ALA A 16 -26.06 14.11 20.48
C ALA A 16 -25.37 15.25 19.71
N GLN A 17 -25.05 15.04 18.43
CA GLN A 17 -24.36 16.04 17.59
C GLN A 17 -25.32 16.98 16.83
N ARG A 18 -26.64 16.82 17.00
CA ARG A 18 -27.67 17.61 16.30
C ARG A 18 -27.54 19.11 16.55
N ALA A 19 -27.38 19.50 17.82
CA ALA A 19 -27.26 20.91 18.21
C ALA A 19 -25.96 21.53 17.69
N ALA A 20 -24.86 20.77 17.69
CA ALA A 20 -23.56 21.26 17.25
C ALA A 20 -23.52 21.50 15.73
N LEU A 21 -24.13 20.64 14.91
CA LEU A 21 -24.02 20.71 13.45
C LEU A 21 -25.17 21.49 12.77
N SER A 22 -26.13 22.02 13.53
CA SER A 22 -27.36 22.62 12.98
C SER A 22 -28.02 21.76 11.90
N CYS A 23 -27.95 20.43 12.06
CA CYS A 23 -28.48 19.50 11.07
C CYS A 23 -30.01 19.63 11.01
N PRO A 24 -30.63 19.73 9.82
CA PRO A 24 -32.10 19.61 9.65
C PRO A 24 -32.63 18.19 9.92
N GLY A 25 -31.86 17.37 10.64
CA GLY A 25 -32.13 15.96 10.89
C GLY A 25 -31.73 15.07 9.73
N CYS A 26 -31.56 13.78 10.02
CA CYS A 26 -31.30 12.73 9.04
C CYS A 26 -32.44 12.51 8.01
N LEU A 27 -33.44 13.39 7.99
CA LEU A 27 -34.57 13.40 7.05
C LEU A 27 -34.15 13.70 5.60
N ASN A 28 -33.05 14.44 5.41
CA ASN A 28 -32.55 14.85 4.09
C ASN A 28 -31.28 14.10 3.65
N GLY A 29 -30.76 13.18 4.46
CA GLY A 29 -29.49 12.52 4.16
C GLY A 29 -28.30 13.50 4.09
N PRO A 30 -27.18 13.11 3.47
CA PRO A 30 -26.00 13.98 3.33
C PRO A 30 -26.11 15.15 2.35
N GLY A 31 -27.26 15.39 1.74
CA GLY A 31 -27.48 16.50 0.81
C GLY A 31 -28.71 17.30 1.19
N MET A 32 -28.75 18.58 0.82
CA MET A 32 -30.03 19.28 0.72
C MET A 32 -30.90 18.59 -0.34
N ALA A 33 -32.22 18.79 -0.29
CA ALA A 33 -33.10 18.35 -1.38
C ALA A 33 -32.64 19.01 -2.69
N GLY A 34 -32.08 18.21 -3.61
CA GLY A 34 -31.41 18.70 -4.80
C GLY A 34 -30.78 17.57 -5.62
N PRO A 35 -30.15 17.87 -6.76
CA PRO A 35 -29.55 16.86 -7.65
C PRO A 35 -28.40 16.06 -7.02
N GLU A 36 -27.86 16.49 -5.88
CA GLU A 36 -26.80 15.82 -5.12
C GLU A 36 -27.32 14.91 -3.99
N GLU A 37 -28.61 14.59 -4.00
CA GLU A 37 -29.20 13.80 -2.95
C GLU A 37 -28.73 12.33 -2.98
N CYS A 38 -28.47 11.75 -1.80
CA CYS A 38 -28.17 10.33 -1.68
C CYS A 38 -29.34 9.47 -2.17
N ASN A 39 -29.06 8.54 -3.10
CA ASN A 39 -30.02 7.61 -3.68
C ASN A 39 -30.85 6.81 -2.65
N ILE A 40 -30.34 6.59 -1.44
CA ILE A 40 -31.07 5.93 -0.35
C ILE A 40 -32.09 6.86 0.31
N ALA A 41 -31.78 8.15 0.46
CA ALA A 41 -32.72 9.12 1.02
C ALA A 41 -33.91 9.32 0.07
N ARG A 42 -33.64 9.40 -1.23
CA ARG A 42 -34.69 9.41 -2.28
C ARG A 42 -35.54 8.13 -2.26
N CYS A 43 -34.89 6.97 -2.29
CA CYS A 43 -35.58 5.66 -2.24
C CYS A 43 -36.52 5.53 -1.02
N ARG A 44 -36.11 6.01 0.15
CA ARG A 44 -36.95 5.95 1.36
C ARG A 44 -38.16 6.87 1.27
N ARG A 45 -38.04 8.06 0.68
CA ARG A 45 -39.18 8.96 0.49
C ARG A 45 -40.20 8.38 -0.48
N GLU A 46 -39.73 7.76 -1.56
CA GLU A 46 -40.59 7.18 -2.59
C GLU A 46 -41.27 5.87 -2.15
N ARG A 47 -40.75 5.15 -1.15
CA ARG A 47 -41.21 3.80 -0.75
C ARG A 47 -41.60 3.63 0.72
N SER A 48 -42.01 4.71 1.41
CA SER A 48 -42.60 4.59 2.75
C SER A 48 -43.81 3.63 2.70
N PRO A 49 -43.85 2.54 3.49
CA PRO A 49 -43.35 2.40 4.87
C PRO A 49 -42.10 1.52 5.08
N TYR A 50 -41.40 1.06 4.04
CA TYR A 50 -40.31 0.11 4.21
C TYR A 50 -39.00 0.78 4.69
N GLY A 51 -38.29 0.14 5.63
CA GLY A 51 -37.01 0.64 6.16
C GLY A 51 -35.87 0.60 5.13
N CYS A 52 -34.80 1.38 5.33
CA CYS A 52 -33.74 1.57 4.31
C CYS A 52 -33.10 0.29 3.77
N ARG A 53 -33.14 -0.82 4.52
CA ARG A 53 -32.62 -2.13 4.08
C ARG A 53 -33.31 -2.71 2.84
N SER A 54 -34.51 -2.25 2.50
CA SER A 54 -35.23 -2.67 1.30
C SER A 54 -34.81 -1.92 0.03
N CYS A 55 -33.95 -0.91 0.14
CA CYS A 55 -33.43 -0.19 -1.02
C CYS A 55 -32.34 -1.01 -1.72
N ALA A 56 -32.46 -1.22 -3.04
CA ALA A 56 -31.50 -1.98 -3.83
C ALA A 56 -30.06 -1.39 -3.81
N TYR A 57 -29.93 -0.11 -3.46
CA TYR A 57 -28.67 0.61 -3.42
C TYR A 57 -27.89 0.47 -2.09
N VAL A 58 -28.43 -0.25 -1.10
CA VAL A 58 -27.84 -0.34 0.25
C VAL A 58 -26.46 -0.98 0.26
N SER A 59 -26.27 -2.07 -0.49
CA SER A 59 -25.02 -2.84 -0.52
C SER A 59 -23.85 -2.06 -1.13
N ASN A 60 -24.13 -1.09 -2.00
CA ASN A 60 -23.10 -0.32 -2.71
C ASN A 60 -23.00 1.14 -2.25
N CYS A 61 -23.72 1.52 -1.19
CA CYS A 61 -23.72 2.90 -0.70
C CYS A 61 -22.69 3.07 0.42
N GLN A 62 -21.52 3.60 0.06
CA GLN A 62 -20.46 3.96 1.01
C GLN A 62 -20.96 4.91 2.10
N LEU A 63 -21.89 5.82 1.78
CA LEU A 63 -22.49 6.75 2.74
C LEU A 63 -23.34 6.03 3.80
N TYR A 64 -24.00 4.93 3.43
CA TYR A 64 -24.77 4.11 4.36
C TYR A 64 -23.85 3.27 5.26
N GLU A 65 -22.78 2.71 4.71
CA GLU A 65 -21.78 1.95 5.47
C GLU A 65 -21.12 2.84 6.55
N TYR A 66 -20.71 4.05 6.19
CA TYR A 66 -20.03 5.00 7.08
C TYR A 66 -20.96 5.97 7.82
N ARG A 67 -22.27 5.69 7.86
CA ARG A 67 -23.29 6.59 8.45
C ARG A 67 -23.04 6.95 9.91
N GLU A 68 -22.33 6.11 10.66
CA GLU A 68 -22.00 6.35 12.08
C GLU A 68 -20.87 7.37 12.26
N ASN A 69 -19.96 7.48 11.29
CA ASN A 69 -18.77 8.33 11.36
C ASN A 69 -18.98 9.70 10.70
N MET A 70 -20.04 9.83 9.90
CA MET A 70 -20.43 11.04 9.18
C MET A 70 -20.54 12.31 10.04
N PRO A 71 -21.18 12.27 11.22
CA PRO A 71 -21.29 13.45 12.08
C PRO A 71 -19.92 13.98 12.55
N ALA A 72 -19.02 13.08 12.97
CA ALA A 72 -17.66 13.43 13.37
C ALA A 72 -16.86 14.06 12.21
N TYR A 73 -17.03 13.54 11.00
CA TYR A 73 -16.39 14.10 9.81
C TYR A 73 -16.87 15.52 9.47
N ARG A 74 -18.16 15.83 9.65
CA ARG A 74 -18.70 17.18 9.40
C ARG A 74 -18.25 18.20 10.45
N LEU A 75 -18.16 17.79 11.71
CA LEU A 75 -17.60 18.65 12.77
C LEU A 75 -16.15 19.01 12.43
N TYR A 76 -15.37 18.01 12.03
CA TYR A 76 -14.00 18.22 11.55
C TYR A 76 -13.92 19.20 10.37
N GLN A 77 -14.79 19.08 9.36
CA GLN A 77 -14.81 20.02 8.22
C GLN A 77 -15.19 21.45 8.61
N ARG A 78 -16.17 21.61 9.51
CA ARG A 78 -16.60 22.92 10.00
C ARG A 78 -15.47 23.60 10.77
N ASP A 79 -14.82 22.87 11.66
CA ASP A 79 -13.75 23.39 12.50
C ASP A 79 -12.48 23.73 11.67
N GLN A 80 -12.38 23.21 10.43
CA GLN A 80 -11.32 23.53 9.48
C GLN A 80 -11.63 24.63 8.47
N GLY A 81 -12.77 25.33 8.58
CA GLY A 81 -13.05 26.51 7.75
C GLY A 81 -13.46 26.22 6.30
N GLY A 82 -14.22 25.14 6.06
CA GLY A 82 -15.10 25.02 4.89
C GLY A 82 -14.42 24.82 3.52
N ALA A 83 -14.28 23.55 3.13
CA ALA A 83 -14.24 23.14 1.72
C ALA A 83 -15.25 22.00 1.51
N PRO A 84 -15.94 21.92 0.36
CA PRO A 84 -17.04 21.00 0.16
C PRO A 84 -16.55 19.55 0.27
N GLY A 85 -17.37 18.72 0.91
CA GLY A 85 -17.09 17.30 1.09
C GLY A 85 -17.01 16.52 -0.22
N PRO A 86 -16.66 15.23 -0.14
CA PRO A 86 -16.53 14.36 -1.29
C PRO A 86 -17.93 14.11 -1.88
N GLY A 87 -18.31 14.96 -2.83
CA GLY A 87 -19.58 14.95 -3.55
C GLY A 87 -19.60 15.93 -4.73
N GLY A 88 -18.84 17.02 -4.67
CA GLY A 88 -18.73 18.00 -5.76
C GLY A 88 -17.71 17.58 -6.82
N GLY A 89 -18.10 16.68 -7.71
CA GLY A 89 -17.33 16.30 -8.90
C GLY A 89 -18.25 16.16 -10.10
N GLY A 90 -18.75 17.29 -10.60
CA GLY A 90 -19.50 17.34 -11.85
C GLY A 90 -18.62 16.89 -13.03
N GLN A 91 -18.96 15.77 -13.63
CA GLN A 91 -18.72 15.53 -15.05
C GLN A 91 -20.08 15.32 -15.71
N SER A 92 -20.52 16.37 -16.38
CA SER A 92 -21.52 16.35 -17.43
C SER A 92 -21.02 15.48 -18.59
N GLY A 93 -21.86 14.55 -19.07
CA GLY A 93 -21.58 13.89 -20.33
C GLY A 93 -22.21 12.50 -20.49
N GLN A 94 -23.46 12.50 -20.97
CA GLN A 94 -24.02 11.51 -21.90
C GLN A 94 -24.46 10.14 -21.35
N ASN A 95 -25.78 10.06 -21.13
CA ASN A 95 -26.61 8.87 -21.38
C ASN A 95 -26.59 8.57 -22.91
N PRO A 96 -26.85 7.33 -23.41
CA PRO A 96 -28.17 6.70 -23.21
C PRO A 96 -28.22 5.14 -23.16
N GLY A 97 -29.31 4.63 -22.54
CA GLY A 97 -29.96 3.34 -22.83
C GLY A 97 -29.26 2.08 -22.27
N GLY A 98 -29.91 1.02 -21.80
CA GLY A 98 -31.32 0.65 -21.72
C GLY A 98 -31.43 -0.80 -21.18
N TYR A 99 -32.57 -1.09 -20.53
CA TYR A 99 -33.29 -2.37 -20.41
C TYR A 99 -32.67 -3.68 -19.86
N GLY A 100 -33.46 -4.32 -18.99
CA GLY A 100 -33.55 -5.77 -18.71
C GLY A 100 -32.70 -6.25 -17.53
N GLY A 101 -33.14 -7.01 -16.54
CA GLY A 101 -34.29 -7.92 -16.40
C GLY A 101 -33.78 -9.22 -15.74
N HIS A 102 -34.56 -9.78 -14.80
CA HIS A 102 -34.35 -11.06 -14.08
C HIS A 102 -33.29 -11.05 -12.95
N GLY A 103 -33.48 -11.60 -11.75
CA GLY A 103 -34.41 -12.59 -11.22
C GLY A 103 -33.60 -13.64 -10.46
N GLY A 104 -33.71 -13.76 -9.13
CA GLY A 104 -33.01 -14.81 -8.38
C GLY A 104 -32.96 -14.59 -6.86
N GLN A 105 -33.47 -15.58 -6.12
CA GLN A 105 -33.86 -15.61 -4.71
C GLN A 105 -32.72 -15.72 -3.67
N PRO A 106 -33.03 -15.57 -2.36
CA PRO A 106 -32.06 -15.48 -1.27
C PRO A 106 -31.81 -16.83 -0.57
N TYR A 107 -30.59 -17.06 -0.10
CA TYR A 107 -30.30 -18.09 0.90
C TYR A 107 -30.12 -17.48 2.28
N GLY A 108 -31.02 -17.87 3.18
CA GLY A 108 -30.89 -17.70 4.61
C GLY A 108 -29.92 -18.71 5.21
N GLY A 109 -29.30 -18.31 6.32
CA GLY A 109 -28.47 -19.16 7.16
C GLY A 109 -28.34 -18.52 8.53
N GLN A 110 -29.21 -18.94 9.45
CA GLN A 110 -29.15 -18.73 10.89
C GLN A 110 -27.76 -19.18 11.40
N GLY A 111 -27.12 -18.42 12.29
CA GLY A 111 -27.39 -18.56 13.72
C GLY A 111 -26.39 -19.54 14.33
N GLY A 112 -25.21 -19.04 14.69
CA GLY A 112 -24.17 -19.78 15.41
C GLY A 112 -23.58 -18.87 16.48
N GLN A 113 -24.14 -18.94 17.68
CA GLN A 113 -23.61 -18.35 18.90
C GLN A 113 -22.30 -19.06 19.25
N ASN A 114 -21.24 -18.31 19.57
CA ASN A 114 -20.38 -18.73 20.67
C ASN A 114 -19.73 -17.51 21.37
N PRO A 115 -19.62 -17.56 22.71
CA PRO A 115 -19.28 -16.43 23.54
C PRO A 115 -17.77 -16.40 23.81
N GLY A 116 -17.15 -15.25 23.55
CA GLY A 116 -15.78 -14.95 23.96
C GLY A 116 -15.76 -13.57 24.57
N GLY A 117 -16.07 -13.50 25.87
CA GLY A 117 -16.07 -12.26 26.63
C GLY A 117 -14.67 -11.65 26.68
N TYR A 118 -14.48 -10.55 25.96
CA TYR A 118 -13.49 -9.56 26.33
C TYR A 118 -14.20 -8.45 27.09
N GLY A 119 -13.99 -8.47 28.40
CA GLY A 119 -14.48 -7.47 29.34
C GLY A 119 -14.10 -6.07 28.89
N GLY A 120 -15.09 -5.18 28.96
CA GLY A 120 -14.90 -3.77 28.71
C GLY A 120 -13.94 -3.15 29.72
N GLN A 121 -12.92 -2.50 29.19
CA GLN A 121 -12.41 -1.27 29.78
C GLN A 121 -12.59 -0.18 28.73
N GLY A 122 -13.54 0.72 28.99
CA GLY A 122 -13.67 1.97 28.28
C GLY A 122 -12.39 2.77 28.44
N GLY A 123 -11.77 3.11 27.33
CA GLY A 123 -10.49 3.81 27.35
C GLY A 123 -10.04 4.21 25.96
N ARG A 124 -10.66 5.27 25.42
CA ARG A 124 -10.21 6.06 24.27
C ARG A 124 -10.00 5.26 22.99
N ASN A 125 -10.86 5.51 22.00
CA ASN A 125 -10.45 5.34 20.60
C ASN A 125 -9.07 5.99 20.43
N PRO A 126 -8.04 5.29 19.93
CA PRO A 126 -6.78 5.94 19.64
C PRO A 126 -7.09 7.01 18.59
N VAL A 127 -7.09 8.26 19.02
CA VAL A 127 -7.04 9.40 18.12
C VAL A 127 -5.85 9.12 17.20
N PRO A 128 -6.02 9.07 15.87
CA PRO A 128 -4.88 8.88 14.98
C PRO A 128 -3.86 9.95 15.34
N GLN A 129 -2.69 9.52 15.83
CA GLN A 129 -1.61 10.42 16.21
C GLN A 129 -1.24 11.24 14.98
N GLN A 130 -1.72 12.48 14.93
CA GLN A 130 -1.29 13.42 13.90
C GLN A 130 0.19 13.68 14.15
N LEU A 131 1.01 13.36 13.14
CA LEU A 131 2.45 13.60 13.20
C LEU A 131 2.72 15.08 13.50
N PRO A 132 3.74 15.42 14.31
CA PRO A 132 4.14 16.81 14.46
C PRO A 132 4.56 17.38 13.10
N ARG A 133 4.44 18.70 12.89
CA ARG A 133 4.79 19.37 11.61
C ARG A 133 6.16 18.95 11.05
N ARG A 134 7.16 18.80 11.93
CA ARG A 134 8.52 18.36 11.58
C ARG A 134 8.54 16.94 10.98
N GLY A 135 7.65 16.05 11.44
CA GLY A 135 7.50 14.69 10.94
C GLY A 135 6.97 14.66 9.51
N TYR A 136 5.96 15.46 9.17
CA TYR A 136 5.45 15.54 7.79
C TYR A 136 6.48 16.08 6.78
N ASP A 137 7.26 17.11 7.16
CA ASP A 137 8.31 17.68 6.32
C ASP A 137 9.45 16.65 6.09
N LEU A 138 9.90 15.96 7.15
CA LEU A 138 10.93 14.92 7.07
C LEU A 138 10.45 13.72 6.24
N LEU A 139 9.23 13.24 6.49
CA LEU A 139 8.62 12.13 5.79
C LEU A 139 8.45 12.44 4.30
N GLY A 140 7.90 13.60 3.95
CA GLY A 140 7.72 14.00 2.55
C GLY A 140 9.03 14.12 1.77
N ARG A 141 10.08 14.68 2.38
CA ARG A 141 11.43 14.76 1.78
C ARG A 141 12.04 13.37 1.59
N THR A 142 11.97 12.52 2.63
CA THR A 142 12.61 11.21 2.61
C THR A 142 11.90 10.24 1.65
N ILE A 143 10.57 10.24 1.61
CA ILE A 143 9.79 9.46 0.63
C ILE A 143 10.11 9.87 -0.81
N THR A 144 10.32 11.18 -1.05
CA THR A 144 10.74 11.65 -2.38
C THR A 144 12.15 11.17 -2.74
N ALA A 145 13.08 11.15 -1.77
CA ALA A 145 14.41 10.60 -1.99
C ALA A 145 14.35 9.09 -2.28
N LEU A 146 13.52 8.35 -1.54
CA LEU A 146 13.26 6.93 -1.80
C LEU A 146 12.71 6.69 -3.21
N PHE A 147 11.81 7.55 -3.70
CA PHE A 147 11.30 7.47 -5.08
C PHE A 147 12.43 7.56 -6.11
N TRP A 148 13.29 8.57 -6.02
CA TRP A 148 14.40 8.74 -6.98
C TRP A 148 15.44 7.64 -6.89
N LEU A 149 15.73 7.18 -5.67
CA LEU A 149 16.66 6.07 -5.42
C LEU A 149 16.12 4.75 -5.99
N PHE A 150 14.82 4.50 -5.84
CA PHE A 150 14.20 3.30 -6.37
C PHE A 150 14.06 3.34 -7.90
N LEU A 151 13.79 4.52 -8.47
CA LEU A 151 13.78 4.71 -9.91
C LEU A 151 15.16 4.42 -10.52
N SER A 152 16.23 4.95 -9.94
CA SER A 152 17.59 4.69 -10.42
C SER A 152 17.99 3.24 -10.24
N TYR A 153 17.55 2.57 -9.18
CA TYR A 153 17.69 1.12 -9.01
C TYR A 153 17.03 0.33 -10.16
N ILE A 154 15.79 0.64 -10.54
CA ILE A 154 15.10 -0.05 -11.65
C ILE A 154 15.85 0.16 -12.97
N ILE A 155 16.28 1.39 -13.25
CA ILE A 155 17.01 1.72 -14.47
C ILE A 155 18.35 0.96 -14.50
N ALA A 156 19.10 0.95 -13.40
CA ALA A 156 20.37 0.24 -13.31
C ALA A 156 20.19 -1.27 -13.51
N ALA A 157 19.18 -1.88 -12.88
CA ALA A 157 18.87 -3.29 -13.04
C ALA A 157 18.48 -3.63 -14.49
N PHE A 158 17.70 -2.76 -15.15
CA PHE A 158 17.30 -2.94 -16.54
C PHE A 158 18.49 -2.85 -17.50
N ILE A 159 19.31 -1.79 -17.39
CA ILE A 159 20.51 -1.60 -18.22
C ILE A 159 21.46 -2.78 -18.07
N LEU A 160 21.72 -3.21 -16.83
CA LEU A 160 22.63 -4.32 -16.58
C LEU A 160 22.05 -5.65 -17.08
N GLY A 161 20.74 -5.84 -17.00
CA GLY A 161 20.05 -6.97 -17.62
C GLY A 161 20.21 -7.01 -19.14
N LEU A 162 20.06 -5.85 -19.81
CA LEU A 162 20.29 -5.73 -21.26
C LEU A 162 21.73 -6.06 -21.64
N ILE A 163 22.71 -5.53 -20.89
CA ILE A 163 24.13 -5.84 -21.09
C ILE A 163 24.35 -7.34 -20.96
N THR A 164 23.90 -7.94 -19.86
CA THR A 164 24.10 -9.38 -19.58
C THR A 164 23.47 -10.25 -20.68
N GLY A 165 22.28 -9.89 -21.16
CA GLY A 165 21.59 -10.57 -22.26
C GLY A 165 22.35 -10.48 -23.59
N ALA A 166 22.84 -9.29 -23.95
CA ALA A 166 23.60 -9.07 -25.18
C ALA A 166 24.99 -9.74 -25.15
N THR A 167 25.60 -9.84 -23.96
CA THR A 167 26.96 -10.37 -23.78
C THR A 167 27.06 -11.89 -23.72
N LEU A 168 25.95 -12.59 -23.45
CA LEU A 168 25.86 -14.06 -23.46
C LEU A 168 26.28 -14.69 -24.80
N VAL A 169 26.31 -13.90 -25.88
CA VAL A 169 26.59 -14.37 -27.24
C VAL A 169 28.02 -14.02 -27.71
N THR A 170 28.73 -13.11 -27.04
CA THR A 170 29.92 -12.46 -27.64
C THR A 170 31.12 -12.25 -26.71
N LEU A 171 30.98 -12.34 -25.39
CA LEU A 171 32.07 -12.02 -24.47
C LEU A 171 32.87 -13.23 -23.99
N SER A 172 34.14 -12.98 -23.64
CA SER A 172 35.00 -13.97 -22.98
C SER A 172 34.43 -14.34 -21.61
N VAL A 173 34.71 -15.57 -21.16
CA VAL A 173 34.29 -16.09 -19.84
C VAL A 173 34.72 -15.15 -18.70
N GLY A 174 35.88 -14.50 -18.82
CA GLY A 174 36.34 -13.51 -17.84
C GLY A 174 35.46 -12.27 -17.77
N ALA A 175 35.06 -11.71 -18.91
CA ALA A 175 34.20 -10.53 -18.94
C ALA A 175 32.78 -10.84 -18.44
N MET A 176 32.24 -12.03 -18.74
CA MET A 176 30.98 -12.50 -18.16
C MET A 176 31.03 -12.57 -16.63
N ARG A 177 32.14 -13.07 -16.06
CA ARG A 177 32.30 -13.13 -14.60
C ARG A 177 32.33 -11.75 -13.95
N VAL A 178 33.01 -10.77 -14.55
CA VAL A 178 33.04 -9.39 -14.05
C VAL A 178 31.63 -8.77 -14.08
N ILE A 179 30.89 -8.94 -15.17
CA ILE A 179 29.51 -8.43 -15.29
C ILE A 179 28.60 -9.05 -14.22
N THR A 180 28.73 -10.35 -13.96
CA THR A 180 27.93 -11.01 -12.92
C THR A 180 28.24 -10.54 -11.49
N MET A 181 29.42 -9.96 -11.24
CA MET A 181 29.78 -9.37 -9.94
C MET A 181 29.28 -7.93 -9.79
N LEU A 182 29.12 -7.19 -10.90
CA LEU A 182 28.64 -5.81 -10.87
C LEU A 182 27.18 -5.73 -10.38
N MET A 183 26.34 -6.69 -10.74
CA MET A 183 24.93 -6.68 -10.34
C MET A 183 24.74 -6.71 -8.81
N PRO A 184 25.26 -7.71 -8.07
CA PRO A 184 25.12 -7.73 -6.62
C PRO A 184 25.83 -6.56 -5.95
N ALA A 185 26.93 -6.04 -6.51
CA ALA A 185 27.60 -4.84 -5.98
C ALA A 185 26.69 -3.59 -6.06
N ILE A 186 26.11 -3.33 -7.24
CA ILE A 186 25.22 -2.20 -7.48
C ILE A 186 23.95 -2.34 -6.62
N MET A 187 23.33 -3.52 -6.62
CA MET A 187 22.14 -3.80 -5.80
C MET A 187 22.44 -3.63 -4.31
N GLY A 188 23.58 -4.13 -3.84
CA GLY A 188 24.02 -3.99 -2.45
C GLY A 188 24.14 -2.52 -2.03
N GLY A 189 24.75 -1.69 -2.87
CA GLY A 189 24.85 -0.25 -2.65
C GLY A 189 23.48 0.44 -2.56
N PHE A 190 22.56 0.11 -3.47
CA PHE A 190 21.19 0.65 -3.43
C PHE A 190 20.44 0.22 -2.16
N MET A 191 20.55 -1.04 -1.74
CA MET A 191 19.90 -1.53 -0.53
C MET A 191 20.43 -0.85 0.73
N ILE A 192 21.74 -0.61 0.83
CA ILE A 192 22.32 0.15 1.95
C ILE A 192 21.77 1.58 1.96
N ALA A 193 21.69 2.24 0.81
CA ALA A 193 21.14 3.59 0.70
C ALA A 193 19.65 3.64 1.09
N MET A 194 18.85 2.64 0.69
CA MET A 194 17.46 2.48 1.11
C MET A 194 17.35 2.25 2.63
N GLY A 195 18.28 1.46 3.19
CA GLY A 195 18.40 1.23 4.62
C GLY A 195 18.66 2.51 5.41
N PHE A 196 19.59 3.34 4.93
CA PHE A 196 19.89 4.64 5.53
C PHE A 196 18.72 5.62 5.48
N LEU A 197 18.03 5.73 4.34
CA LEU A 197 16.85 6.58 4.20
C LEU A 197 15.69 6.12 5.09
N SER A 198 15.45 4.81 5.18
CA SER A 198 14.43 4.25 6.08
C SER A 198 14.82 4.45 7.55
N GLY A 199 16.11 4.36 7.88
CA GLY A 199 16.66 4.65 9.20
C GLY A 199 16.43 6.10 9.65
N LYS A 200 16.44 7.07 8.74
CA LYS A 200 16.05 8.46 9.06
C LYS A 200 14.61 8.59 9.52
N LEU A 201 13.74 7.66 9.12
CA LEU A 201 12.33 7.61 9.51
C LEU A 201 12.08 6.74 10.74
N ALA A 202 13.13 6.17 11.35
CA ALA A 202 13.01 5.29 12.51
C ALA A 202 12.36 5.94 13.74
N GLY A 203 12.45 7.27 13.85
CA GLY A 203 11.80 8.03 14.92
C GLY A 203 10.28 8.18 14.76
N GLU A 204 9.76 8.02 13.54
CA GLU A 204 8.33 8.21 13.24
C GLU A 204 7.52 6.91 13.40
N SER A 205 8.12 5.77 13.06
CA SER A 205 7.49 4.46 13.27
C SER A 205 8.56 3.37 13.42
N TRP A 206 8.30 2.44 14.34
CA TRP A 206 9.14 1.25 14.53
C TRP A 206 9.29 0.45 13.22
N SER A 207 8.26 0.46 12.36
CA SER A 207 8.25 -0.24 11.09
C SER A 207 9.37 0.25 10.17
N TYR A 208 9.68 1.55 10.16
CA TYR A 208 10.78 2.10 9.37
C TYR A 208 12.16 1.72 9.91
N ARG A 209 12.30 1.63 11.24
CA ARG A 209 13.54 1.19 11.88
C ARG A 209 13.90 -0.23 11.45
N THR A 210 12.92 -1.13 11.50
CA THR A 210 13.09 -2.54 11.12
C THR A 210 13.34 -2.67 9.62
N ALA A 211 12.63 -1.92 8.79
CA ALA A 211 12.90 -1.85 7.35
C ALA A 211 14.34 -1.42 7.06
N GLY A 212 14.82 -0.39 7.74
CA GLY A 212 16.19 0.12 7.60
C GLY A 212 17.26 -0.93 7.88
N ILE A 213 17.12 -1.65 9.01
CA ILE A 213 18.05 -2.71 9.41
C ILE A 213 18.03 -3.85 8.39
N LEU A 214 16.84 -4.28 7.95
CA LEU A 214 16.69 -5.38 7.00
C LEU A 214 17.27 -5.04 5.62
N TYR A 215 17.10 -3.81 5.14
CA TYR A 215 17.74 -3.37 3.89
C TYR A 215 19.25 -3.26 4.00
N ALA A 216 19.79 -2.76 5.13
CA ALA A 216 21.22 -2.74 5.35
C ALA A 216 21.81 -4.16 5.39
N ALA A 217 21.14 -5.09 6.07
CA ALA A 217 21.53 -6.50 6.10
C ALA A 217 21.48 -7.14 4.69
N ALA A 218 20.40 -6.89 3.93
CA ALA A 218 20.28 -7.36 2.55
C ALA A 218 21.41 -6.83 1.66
N GLY A 219 21.77 -5.55 1.82
CA GLY A 219 22.87 -4.94 1.08
C GLY A 219 24.22 -5.53 1.45
N ALA A 220 24.49 -5.75 2.75
CA ALA A 220 25.70 -6.40 3.22
C ALA A 220 25.84 -7.83 2.69
N LEU A 221 24.76 -8.63 2.70
CA LEU A 221 24.75 -9.98 2.15
C LEU A 221 25.03 -9.99 0.63
N ASN A 222 24.51 -9.01 -0.11
CA ASN A 222 24.85 -8.87 -1.52
C ASN A 222 26.33 -8.50 -1.75
N LEU A 223 26.93 -7.66 -0.89
CA LEU A 223 28.37 -7.38 -0.96
C LEU A 223 29.23 -8.59 -0.58
N ILE A 224 28.80 -9.39 0.41
CA ILE A 224 29.46 -10.67 0.73
C ILE A 224 29.40 -11.63 -0.47
N THR A 225 28.29 -11.63 -1.21
CA THR A 225 28.15 -12.43 -2.44
C THR A 225 29.22 -12.05 -3.47
N VAL A 226 29.50 -10.75 -3.64
CA VAL A 226 30.60 -10.26 -4.50
C VAL A 226 31.95 -10.79 -4.04
N LEU A 227 32.23 -10.76 -2.73
CA LEU A 227 33.49 -11.26 -2.17
C LEU A 227 33.65 -12.78 -2.38
N LEU A 228 32.58 -13.55 -2.24
CA LEU A 228 32.58 -14.99 -2.50
C LEU A 228 32.84 -15.30 -3.98
N GLN A 229 32.26 -14.51 -4.88
CA GLN A 229 32.46 -14.64 -6.32
C GLN A 229 33.88 -14.21 -6.74
N LEU A 230 34.45 -13.19 -6.11
CA LEU A 230 35.87 -12.83 -6.27
C LEU A 230 36.78 -13.96 -5.78
N GLY A 231 36.51 -14.53 -4.61
CA GLY A 231 37.25 -15.68 -4.09
C GLY A 231 37.24 -16.88 -5.05
N ALA A 232 36.12 -17.12 -5.75
CA ALA A 232 36.00 -18.14 -6.78
C ALA A 232 36.89 -17.91 -8.02
N LEU A 233 37.40 -16.68 -8.23
CA LEU A 233 38.37 -16.40 -9.29
C LEU A 233 39.80 -16.79 -8.89
N TYR A 234 40.14 -16.64 -7.60
CA TYR A 234 41.50 -16.84 -7.09
C TYR A 234 41.75 -18.27 -6.60
N VAL A 235 40.72 -18.96 -6.11
CA VAL A 235 40.83 -20.35 -5.64
C VAL A 235 40.70 -21.30 -6.83
N SER A 236 41.73 -22.13 -7.00
CA SER A 236 41.93 -23.18 -8.02
C SER A 236 40.67 -23.73 -8.71
N PRO A 237 40.71 -24.01 -10.04
CA PRO A 237 39.58 -24.51 -10.84
C PRO A 237 39.02 -25.89 -10.42
N ARG A 238 39.56 -26.53 -9.37
CA ARG A 238 39.06 -27.80 -8.84
C ARG A 238 37.82 -27.71 -7.94
N ILE A 239 37.46 -26.53 -7.40
CA ILE A 239 36.24 -26.36 -6.55
C ILE A 239 35.36 -25.11 -6.89
N PRO A 240 35.17 -24.71 -8.17
CA PRO A 240 34.36 -23.54 -8.52
C PRO A 240 32.86 -23.69 -8.18
N GLY A 241 32.38 -24.93 -8.04
CA GLY A 241 30.99 -25.21 -7.68
C GLY A 241 30.62 -24.78 -6.25
N MET A 242 31.53 -24.89 -5.28
CA MET A 242 31.21 -24.60 -3.89
C MET A 242 31.01 -23.10 -3.63
N TYR A 243 31.88 -22.24 -4.16
CA TYR A 243 31.77 -20.79 -3.98
C TYR A 243 30.57 -20.17 -4.71
N SER A 244 30.19 -20.70 -5.86
CA SER A 244 29.01 -20.25 -6.59
C SER A 244 27.72 -20.65 -5.87
N VAL A 245 27.63 -21.88 -5.35
CA VAL A 245 26.51 -22.33 -4.52
C VAL A 245 26.41 -21.51 -3.22
N LEU A 246 27.53 -21.29 -2.53
CA LEU A 246 27.56 -20.43 -1.33
C LEU A 246 27.16 -18.99 -1.64
N GLY A 247 27.69 -18.40 -2.71
CA GLY A 247 27.32 -17.05 -3.14
C GLY A 247 25.84 -16.93 -3.45
N GLN A 248 25.27 -17.90 -4.16
CA GLN A 248 23.84 -17.91 -4.47
C GLN A 248 22.97 -18.13 -3.21
N GLY A 249 23.42 -18.96 -2.26
CA GLY A 249 22.77 -19.11 -0.95
C GLY A 249 22.75 -17.81 -0.15
N VAL A 250 23.89 -17.11 -0.07
CA VAL A 250 24.00 -15.81 0.61
C VAL A 250 23.13 -14.74 -0.08
N SER A 251 23.11 -14.71 -1.42
CA SER A 251 22.24 -13.81 -2.18
C SER A 251 20.75 -14.08 -1.91
N THR A 252 20.36 -15.35 -1.80
CA THR A 252 18.98 -15.75 -1.47
C THR A 252 18.58 -15.26 -0.07
N LEU A 253 19.46 -15.39 0.92
CA LEU A 253 19.26 -14.80 2.26
C LEU A 253 19.12 -13.29 2.19
N GLY A 254 19.96 -12.62 1.38
CA GLY A 254 19.85 -11.19 1.10
C GLY A 254 18.49 -10.81 0.51
N GLY A 255 17.98 -11.62 -0.41
CA GLY A 255 16.65 -11.45 -1.00
C GLY A 255 15.51 -11.61 0.01
N ILE A 256 15.63 -12.54 0.96
CA ILE A 256 14.66 -12.69 2.07
C ILE A 256 14.67 -11.43 2.95
N CYS A 257 15.84 -10.94 3.34
CA CYS A 257 15.98 -9.70 4.10
C CYS A 257 15.37 -8.51 3.35
N PHE A 258 15.62 -8.41 2.04
CA PHE A 258 15.04 -7.36 1.19
C PHE A 258 13.51 -7.45 1.14
N LEU A 259 12.96 -8.65 1.02
CA LEU A 259 11.51 -8.87 1.00
C LEU A 259 10.85 -8.45 2.32
N LEU A 260 11.42 -8.86 3.45
CA LEU A 260 10.94 -8.47 4.77
C LEU A 260 11.09 -6.95 4.98
N GLY A 261 12.21 -6.37 4.57
CA GLY A 261 12.47 -4.93 4.65
C GLY A 261 11.39 -4.13 3.92
N PHE A 262 11.00 -4.57 2.73
CA PHE A 262 9.90 -3.97 1.98
C PHE A 262 8.55 -4.06 2.70
N VAL A 263 8.22 -5.23 3.27
CA VAL A 263 6.95 -5.39 4.02
C VAL A 263 6.87 -4.40 5.18
N PHE A 264 7.97 -4.23 5.91
CA PHE A 264 8.04 -3.26 7.01
C PHE A 264 8.02 -1.81 6.52
N GLU A 265 8.66 -1.49 5.40
CA GLU A 265 8.59 -0.15 4.80
C GLU A 265 7.14 0.22 4.43
N VAL A 266 6.42 -0.69 3.77
CA VAL A 266 5.03 -0.48 3.39
C VAL A 266 4.13 -0.33 4.60
N ARG A 267 4.36 -1.11 5.67
CA ARG A 267 3.67 -0.92 6.94
C ARG A 267 3.92 0.48 7.50
N GLY A 268 5.17 0.95 7.47
CA GLY A 268 5.52 2.32 7.87
C GLY A 268 4.76 3.39 7.08
N HIS A 269 4.70 3.26 5.74
CA HIS A 269 3.95 4.21 4.89
C HIS A 269 2.46 4.19 5.22
N ARG A 270 1.92 2.99 5.44
CA ARG A 270 0.51 2.79 5.77
C ARG A 270 0.16 3.39 7.13
N ASP A 271 0.99 3.17 8.14
CA ASP A 271 0.79 3.71 9.48
C ASP A 271 0.84 5.25 9.45
N ALA A 272 1.75 5.83 8.67
CA ALA A 272 1.84 7.29 8.47
C ALA A 272 0.65 7.89 7.70
N LEU A 273 -0.06 7.09 6.91
CA LEU A 273 -1.26 7.50 6.16
C LEU A 273 -2.56 7.26 6.93
N ASN A 274 -2.50 6.58 8.07
CA ASN A 274 -3.66 6.25 8.87
C ASN A 274 -4.32 7.53 9.40
N GLY A 275 -5.61 7.71 9.13
CA GLY A 275 -6.35 8.92 9.48
C GLY A 275 -6.12 10.14 8.57
N VAL A 276 -5.21 10.07 7.59
CA VAL A 276 -4.96 11.16 6.62
C VAL A 276 -5.64 10.90 5.27
N HIS A 277 -5.41 9.73 4.66
CA HIS A 277 -5.95 9.42 3.33
C HIS A 277 -6.24 7.92 3.13
N TYR A 278 -7.50 7.52 3.35
CA TYR A 278 -7.93 6.12 3.34
C TYR A 278 -7.68 5.39 2.01
N ALA A 279 -7.89 6.04 0.85
CA ALA A 279 -7.68 5.39 -0.44
C ALA A 279 -6.20 5.00 -0.68
N LEU A 280 -5.27 5.80 -0.14
CA LEU A 280 -3.83 5.56 -0.28
C LEU A 280 -3.39 4.43 0.67
N PHE A 281 -3.92 4.44 1.90
CA PHE A 281 -3.75 3.36 2.87
C PHE A 281 -4.14 1.99 2.31
N LYS A 282 -5.33 1.90 1.69
CA LYS A 282 -5.83 0.63 1.10
C LYS A 282 -4.93 0.15 -0.04
N SER A 283 -4.44 1.08 -0.86
CA SER A 283 -3.62 0.75 -2.01
C SER A 283 -2.26 0.18 -1.63
N TRP A 284 -1.63 0.72 -0.59
CA TRP A 284 -0.41 0.14 0.00
C TRP A 284 -0.61 -1.29 0.51
N ASN A 285 -1.81 -1.62 1.01
CA ASN A 285 -2.12 -2.98 1.45
C ASN A 285 -2.16 -3.97 0.28
N VAL A 286 -2.71 -3.57 -0.87
CA VAL A 286 -2.72 -4.39 -2.10
C VAL A 286 -1.29 -4.61 -2.60
N VAL A 287 -0.49 -3.54 -2.64
CA VAL A 287 0.92 -3.59 -3.03
C VAL A 287 1.71 -4.53 -2.12
N MET A 288 1.50 -4.48 -0.80
CA MET A 288 2.17 -5.40 0.13
C MET A 288 1.93 -6.86 -0.22
N TRP A 289 0.67 -7.26 -0.43
CA TRP A 289 0.32 -8.65 -0.72
C TRP A 289 0.84 -9.12 -2.07
N LEU A 290 0.68 -8.31 -3.13
CA LEU A 290 1.22 -8.65 -4.44
C LEU A 290 2.74 -8.81 -4.38
N TYR A 291 3.43 -7.95 -3.62
CA TYR A 291 4.88 -8.06 -3.45
C TYR A 291 5.30 -9.33 -2.71
N VAL A 292 4.60 -9.70 -1.64
CA VAL A 292 4.89 -10.94 -0.92
C VAL A 292 4.73 -12.15 -1.85
N VAL A 293 3.67 -12.19 -2.66
CA VAL A 293 3.43 -13.29 -3.61
C VAL A 293 4.51 -13.36 -4.68
N PHE A 294 4.73 -12.30 -5.46
CA PHE A 294 5.70 -12.31 -6.55
C PHE A 294 7.15 -12.38 -6.05
N GLY A 295 7.44 -11.74 -4.92
CA GLY A 295 8.75 -11.80 -4.27
C GLY A 295 9.05 -13.20 -3.73
N ALA A 296 8.09 -13.86 -3.08
CA ALA A 296 8.27 -15.25 -2.61
C ALA A 296 8.41 -16.23 -3.78
N LEU A 297 7.64 -16.05 -4.86
CA LEU A 297 7.80 -16.85 -6.08
C LEU A 297 9.18 -16.68 -6.71
N THR A 298 9.69 -15.44 -6.78
CA THR A 298 11.04 -15.17 -7.28
C THR A 298 12.08 -15.88 -6.41
N LEU A 299 11.97 -15.76 -5.08
CA LEU A 299 12.87 -16.43 -4.14
C LEU A 299 12.80 -17.96 -4.26
N ALA A 300 11.60 -18.52 -4.42
CA ALA A 300 11.40 -19.95 -4.59
C ALA A 300 12.05 -20.48 -5.89
N ILE A 301 11.91 -19.76 -7.00
CA ILE A 301 12.57 -20.12 -8.28
C ILE A 301 14.09 -20.03 -8.13
N THR A 302 14.61 -18.96 -7.52
CA THR A 302 16.05 -18.83 -7.28
C THR A 302 16.59 -19.90 -6.34
N PHE A 303 15.83 -20.31 -5.33
CA PHE A 303 16.21 -21.39 -4.43
C PHE A 303 16.16 -22.75 -5.12
N ALA A 304 15.12 -23.01 -5.92
CA ALA A 304 15.01 -24.24 -6.71
C ALA A 304 16.19 -24.39 -7.68
N SER A 305 16.70 -23.28 -8.23
CA SER A 305 17.88 -23.28 -9.11
C SER A 305 19.18 -23.75 -8.42
N LEU A 306 19.23 -23.79 -7.08
CA LEU A 306 20.35 -24.36 -6.33
C LEU A 306 20.34 -25.89 -6.28
N ILE A 307 19.16 -26.49 -6.38
CA ILE A 307 18.95 -27.93 -6.19
C ILE A 307 18.96 -28.65 -7.55
N VAL A 308 18.46 -27.98 -8.58
CA VAL A 308 18.36 -28.53 -9.93
C VAL A 308 19.73 -28.59 -10.59
N THR A 309 20.24 -29.81 -10.80
CA THR A 309 21.49 -30.07 -11.52
C THR A 309 21.27 -30.36 -13.01
N ASP A 310 20.06 -30.74 -13.38
CA ASP A 310 19.72 -31.10 -14.77
C ASP A 310 19.46 -29.85 -15.62
N TYR A 311 20.12 -29.79 -16.79
CA TYR A 311 20.03 -28.66 -17.71
C TYR A 311 18.60 -28.39 -18.21
N SER A 312 17.84 -29.45 -18.50
CA SER A 312 16.44 -29.35 -18.97
C SER A 312 15.51 -28.77 -17.90
N ALA A 313 15.70 -29.17 -16.64
CA ALA A 313 14.94 -28.64 -15.51
C ALA A 313 15.32 -27.18 -15.22
N TYR A 314 16.58 -26.78 -15.43
CA TYR A 314 17.00 -25.38 -15.35
C TYR A 314 16.32 -24.50 -16.41
N GLN A 315 16.19 -24.99 -17.65
CA GLN A 315 15.47 -24.28 -18.70
C GLN A 315 13.98 -24.07 -18.34
N LEU A 316 13.33 -25.06 -17.73
CA LEU A 316 11.95 -24.90 -17.25
C LEU A 316 11.83 -23.82 -16.16
N LEU A 317 12.75 -23.78 -15.20
CA LEU A 317 12.78 -22.73 -14.18
C LEU A 317 12.97 -21.33 -14.80
N ALA A 318 13.83 -21.22 -15.83
CA ALA A 318 14.03 -19.97 -16.55
C ALA A 318 12.75 -19.50 -17.28
N VAL A 319 12.00 -20.43 -17.89
CA VAL A 319 10.70 -20.11 -18.52
C VAL A 319 9.68 -19.64 -17.48
N LEU A 320 9.64 -20.26 -16.30
CA LEU A 320 8.75 -19.84 -15.20
C LEU A 320 9.11 -18.45 -14.63
N LEU A 321 10.37 -18.04 -14.73
CA LEU A 321 10.81 -16.73 -14.26
C LEU A 321 10.22 -15.58 -15.09
N VAL A 322 9.91 -15.81 -16.38
CA VAL A 322 9.38 -14.78 -17.28
C VAL A 322 8.07 -14.17 -16.76
N PRO A 323 6.98 -14.92 -16.52
CA PRO A 323 5.73 -14.34 -16.00
C PRO A 323 5.90 -13.75 -14.59
N VAL A 324 6.75 -14.33 -13.74
CA VAL A 324 7.03 -13.80 -12.39
C VAL A 324 7.73 -12.44 -12.49
N SER A 325 8.71 -12.30 -13.39
CA SER A 325 9.44 -11.04 -13.61
C SER A 325 8.52 -9.93 -14.14
N LEU A 326 7.55 -10.27 -14.99
CA LEU A 326 6.52 -9.32 -15.44
C LEU A 326 5.66 -8.84 -14.26
N GLY A 327 5.26 -9.75 -13.37
CA GLY A 327 4.56 -9.40 -12.14
C GLY A 327 5.37 -8.47 -11.23
N VAL A 328 6.67 -8.75 -11.05
CA VAL A 328 7.60 -7.89 -10.31
C VAL A 328 7.73 -6.51 -10.97
N LEU A 329 7.79 -6.43 -12.30
CA LEU A 329 7.85 -5.17 -13.02
C LEU A 329 6.60 -4.31 -12.78
N VAL A 330 5.41 -4.89 -12.90
CA VAL A 330 4.14 -4.21 -12.59
C VAL A 330 4.17 -3.69 -11.15
N MET A 331 4.67 -4.51 -10.22
CA MET A 331 4.83 -4.14 -8.83
C MET A 331 5.78 -2.97 -8.60
N TYR A 332 6.89 -2.92 -9.32
CA TYR A 332 7.83 -1.81 -9.27
C TYR A 332 7.21 -0.50 -9.78
N VAL A 333 6.45 -0.56 -10.88
CA VAL A 333 5.72 0.59 -11.40
C VAL A 333 4.69 1.08 -10.37
N LEU A 334 3.88 0.18 -9.80
CA LEU A 334 2.92 0.54 -8.77
C LEU A 334 3.61 1.20 -7.57
N ARG A 335 4.71 0.62 -7.08
CA ARG A 335 5.50 1.20 -5.97
C ARG A 335 5.93 2.63 -6.27
N LEU A 336 6.44 2.91 -7.47
CA LEU A 336 6.83 4.26 -7.87
C LEU A 336 5.65 5.25 -7.83
N VAL A 337 4.50 4.85 -8.40
CA VAL A 337 3.29 5.70 -8.39
C VAL A 337 2.84 6.02 -6.97
N TRP A 338 2.81 5.02 -6.09
CA TRP A 338 2.35 5.19 -4.71
C TRP A 338 3.35 5.95 -3.83
N LEU A 339 4.67 5.76 -4.03
CA LEU A 339 5.69 6.59 -3.38
C LEU A 339 5.55 8.06 -3.78
N PHE A 340 5.40 8.34 -5.08
CA PHE A 340 5.23 9.71 -5.58
C PHE A 340 3.96 10.37 -5.01
N ARG A 341 2.82 9.67 -5.03
CA ARG A 341 1.56 10.17 -4.45
C ARG A 341 1.66 10.41 -2.95
N THR A 342 2.32 9.51 -2.21
CA THR A 342 2.48 9.64 -0.76
C THR A 342 3.40 10.82 -0.42
N GLY A 343 4.55 10.93 -1.10
CA GLY A 343 5.50 12.03 -0.88
C GLY A 343 4.90 13.40 -1.22
N SER A 344 4.16 13.52 -2.31
CA SER A 344 3.49 14.77 -2.70
C SER A 344 2.39 15.18 -1.72
N LEU A 345 1.58 14.22 -1.23
CA LEU A 345 0.55 14.47 -0.24
C LEU A 345 1.14 14.99 1.09
N MET A 346 2.21 14.35 1.57
CA MET A 346 2.87 14.76 2.83
C MET A 346 3.51 16.15 2.71
N LYS A 347 4.12 16.48 1.57
CA LYS A 347 4.65 17.83 1.31
C LYS A 347 3.55 18.89 1.28
N ARG A 348 2.40 18.61 0.66
CA ARG A 348 1.24 19.52 0.65
C ARG A 348 0.68 19.72 2.06
N ALA A 349 0.56 18.65 2.84
CA ALA A 349 0.12 18.74 4.23
C ALA A 349 1.07 19.61 5.07
N ALA A 350 2.38 19.43 4.93
CA ALA A 350 3.38 20.24 5.63
C ALA A 350 3.35 21.72 5.20
N ALA A 351 3.12 22.00 3.91
CA ALA A 351 2.96 23.36 3.40
C ALA A 351 1.68 24.03 3.92
N SER A 352 0.56 23.30 3.97
CA SER A 352 -0.71 23.79 4.52
C SER A 352 -0.56 24.20 5.99
N MET A 353 0.15 23.39 6.80
CA MET A 353 0.40 23.73 8.20
C MET A 353 1.36 24.91 8.39
N ARG A 354 2.28 25.14 7.45
CA ARG A 354 3.16 26.31 7.47
C ARG A 354 2.39 27.61 7.20
N ASN A 355 1.39 27.53 6.32
CA ASN A 355 0.62 28.69 5.88
C ASN A 355 -0.58 28.99 6.79
N ASN A 356 -0.88 28.12 7.76
CA ASN A 356 -1.97 28.33 8.71
C ASN A 356 -1.53 29.32 9.83
N PRO A 357 -2.14 30.52 9.91
CA PRO A 357 -1.74 31.55 10.88
C PRO A 357 -1.95 31.14 12.34
N ALA A 358 -2.81 30.15 12.62
CA ALA A 358 -3.05 29.64 13.97
C ALA A 358 -1.86 28.86 14.58
N ALA A 359 -0.84 28.50 13.79
CA ALA A 359 0.36 27.81 14.26
C ALA A 359 1.52 28.76 14.63
N LYS A 360 1.29 30.08 14.58
CA LYS A 360 2.27 31.12 14.94
C LYS A 360 2.00 31.77 16.31
N GLN A 361 0.98 31.33 17.03
CA GLN A 361 0.73 31.63 18.44
C GLN A 361 1.16 30.43 19.27
#